data_AF-A0A6J7ML47-F1
#
_entry.id   AF-A0A6J7ML47-F1
#
_cell.length_a   1.000
_cell.length_b   1.000
_cell.length_c   1.000
_cell.angle_alpha   90.00
_cell.angle_beta   90.00
_cell.angle_gamma   90.00
#
_symmetry.space_group_name_H-M   'P 1'
#
loop_
_entity.id
_entity.type
_entity.pdbx_description
1 polymer ?
#
loop_
_entity_poly.entity_id
_entity_poly.type
_entity_poly.pdbx_seq_one_letter_code
_entity_poly.pdbx_strand_id
1 'polypeptide(L)'
;MRLAQFWCNVLDVEIVESEADWVQLSPDPGGTFFAFQPSTAPRPESLVARPDIEVTDIDHARDRIIELGGSYVRTIQELKGDHHYVMADPEGNELCLVQPLPPELARPRWGDQAI
;
A
#
# COMPACT_ATOMS: atom_id res chain seq x y z
N MET A 1 13.95 -10.18 3.33
CA MET A 1 13.29 -10.47 4.62
C MET A 1 12.73 -9.23 5.31
N ARG A 2 13.53 -8.17 5.57
CA ARG A 2 13.02 -6.96 6.25
C ARG A 2 11.78 -6.35 5.59
N LEU A 3 11.79 -6.24 4.25
CA LEU A 3 10.66 -5.70 3.49
C LEU A 3 9.39 -6.55 3.62
N ALA A 4 9.50 -7.87 3.44
CA ALA A 4 8.37 -8.78 3.59
C ALA A 4 7.77 -8.72 5.00
N GLN A 5 8.61 -8.68 6.05
CA GLN A 5 8.14 -8.57 7.43
C GLN A 5 7.45 -7.23 7.71
N PHE A 6 7.94 -6.14 7.11
CA PHE A 6 7.26 -4.85 7.17
C PHE A 6 5.84 -4.98 6.61
N TRP A 7 5.69 -5.52 5.39
CA TRP A 7 4.38 -5.65 4.75
C TRP A 7 3.45 -6.66 5.44
N CYS A 8 3.96 -7.74 6.04
CA CYS A 8 3.19 -8.60 6.94
C CYS A 8 2.54 -7.82 8.07
N ASN A 9 3.32 -6.95 8.73
CA ASN A 9 2.82 -6.17 9.86
C ASN A 9 1.89 -5.02 9.46
N VAL A 10 2.02 -4.52 8.22
CA VAL A 10 1.12 -3.49 7.67
C VAL A 10 -0.24 -4.07 7.31
N LEU A 11 -0.24 -5.24 6.68
CA LEU A 11 -1.46 -5.88 6.16
C LEU A 11 -2.11 -6.85 7.17
N ASP A 12 -1.43 -7.13 8.29
CA ASP A 12 -1.81 -8.15 9.28
C ASP A 12 -1.94 -9.55 8.64
N VAL A 13 -0.90 -9.93 7.90
CA VAL A 13 -0.82 -11.19 7.12
C VAL A 13 0.51 -11.91 7.36
N GLU A 14 0.56 -13.19 7.00
CA GLU A 14 1.73 -14.06 7.21
C GLU A 14 2.50 -14.30 5.90
N ILE A 15 3.75 -14.76 6.01
CA ILE A 15 4.51 -15.28 4.86
C ILE A 15 4.03 -16.70 4.56
N VAL A 16 3.66 -16.98 3.30
CA VAL A 16 3.22 -18.32 2.86
C VAL A 16 4.26 -19.04 2.01
N GLU A 17 5.21 -18.31 1.44
CA GLU A 17 6.31 -18.87 0.65
C GLU A 17 7.57 -18.02 0.84
N SER A 18 8.72 -18.66 0.99
CA SER A 18 10.01 -17.98 1.15
C SER A 18 11.13 -18.81 0.53
N GLU A 19 11.53 -18.42 -0.67
CA GLU A 19 12.66 -18.94 -1.42
C GLU A 19 13.78 -17.90 -1.53
N ALA A 20 14.92 -18.27 -2.11
CA ALA A 20 16.09 -17.39 -2.20
C ALA A 20 15.84 -16.10 -3.00
N ASP A 21 14.99 -16.17 -4.02
CA ASP A 21 14.67 -15.10 -4.98
C ASP A 21 13.20 -14.66 -4.92
N TRP A 22 12.40 -15.22 -4.02
CA TRP A 22 10.96 -14.97 -3.95
C TRP A 22 10.41 -15.09 -2.53
N VAL A 23 9.58 -14.12 -2.12
CA VAL A 23 8.82 -14.19 -0.86
C VAL A 23 7.38 -13.79 -1.13
N GLN A 24 6.42 -14.61 -0.74
CA GLN A 24 4.99 -14.35 -0.91
C GLN A 24 4.28 -14.25 0.44
N LEU A 25 3.38 -13.27 0.55
CA LEU A 25 2.48 -13.12 1.69
C LEU A 25 1.15 -13.82 1.43
N SER A 26 0.46 -14.25 2.49
CA SER A 26 -0.95 -14.60 2.37
C SER A 26 -1.74 -13.39 1.87
N PRO A 27 -2.81 -13.59 1.10
CA PRO A 27 -3.63 -12.48 0.67
C PRO A 27 -4.26 -11.80 1.87
N ASP A 28 -4.44 -10.48 1.79
CA ASP A 28 -5.18 -9.72 2.80
C ASP A 28 -6.67 -10.15 2.80
N PRO A 29 -7.47 -9.71 3.78
CA PRO A 29 -8.92 -10.01 3.80
C PRO A 29 -9.67 -9.57 2.53
N GLY A 30 -9.13 -8.62 1.76
CA GLY A 30 -9.64 -8.17 0.46
C GLY A 30 -9.23 -9.03 -0.74
N GLY A 31 -8.35 -10.02 -0.57
CA GLY A 31 -7.89 -10.94 -1.60
C GLY A 31 -6.69 -10.45 -2.42
N THR A 32 -6.03 -9.37 -2.02
CA THR A 32 -4.86 -8.82 -2.72
C THR A 32 -3.59 -9.53 -2.26
N PHE A 33 -2.79 -10.00 -3.22
CA PHE A 33 -1.51 -10.66 -2.94
C PHE A 33 -0.33 -9.70 -3.04
N PHE A 34 0.61 -9.84 -2.12
CA PHE A 34 1.93 -9.20 -2.19
C PHE A 34 3.01 -10.26 -2.29
N ALA A 35 3.94 -10.05 -3.22
CA ALA A 35 5.14 -10.85 -3.35
C ALA A 35 6.34 -9.96 -3.66
N PHE A 36 7.51 -10.38 -3.22
CA PHE A 36 8.74 -9.62 -3.29
C PHE A 36 9.84 -10.48 -3.91
N GLN A 37 10.57 -9.89 -4.85
CA GLN A 37 11.75 -10.48 -5.46
C GLN A 37 12.93 -9.55 -5.21
N PRO A 38 14.09 -10.06 -4.75
CA PRO A 38 15.31 -9.29 -4.69
C PRO A 38 15.68 -8.78 -6.10
N SER A 39 16.00 -7.49 -6.20
CA SER A 39 16.49 -6.90 -7.45
C SER A 39 17.76 -6.11 -7.19
N THR A 40 18.78 -6.33 -8.02
CA THR A 40 20.00 -5.53 -8.07
C THR A 40 19.96 -4.47 -9.16
N ALA A 41 18.88 -4.43 -9.96
CA ALA A 41 18.72 -3.43 -10.99
C ALA A 41 18.47 -2.06 -10.34
N PRO A 42 18.92 -0.95 -10.96
CA PRO A 42 18.53 0.38 -10.53
C PRO A 42 17.00 0.51 -10.47
N ARG A 43 16.49 1.24 -9.47
CA ARG A 43 15.06 1.55 -9.39
C ARG A 43 14.62 2.22 -10.70
N PRO A 44 13.55 1.74 -11.36
CA PRO A 44 13.02 2.38 -12.56
C PRO A 44 12.63 3.84 -12.29
N GLU A 45 12.92 4.73 -13.23
CA GLU A 45 12.49 6.14 -13.15
C GLU A 45 10.99 6.32 -13.41
N SER A 46 10.34 5.34 -14.03
CA SER A 46 8.90 5.33 -14.33
C SER A 46 8.27 3.98 -14.02
N LEU A 47 6.94 3.98 -13.82
CA LEU A 47 6.12 2.80 -13.52
C LEU A 47 6.36 2.16 -12.13
N VAL A 48 6.47 2.98 -11.08
CA VAL A 48 6.46 2.50 -9.69
C VAL A 48 5.02 2.28 -9.25
N ALA A 49 4.65 1.03 -8.96
CA ALA A 49 3.38 0.72 -8.34
C ALA A 49 3.31 1.39 -6.97
N ARG A 50 2.21 2.10 -6.70
CA ARG A 50 1.90 2.67 -5.39
C ARG A 50 0.56 2.08 -4.93
N PRO A 51 0.55 1.06 -4.06
CA PRO A 51 -0.69 0.50 -3.56
C PRO A 51 -1.38 1.50 -2.63
N ASP A 52 -2.70 1.52 -2.67
CA ASP A 52 -3.54 2.25 -1.72
C ASP A 52 -3.98 1.27 -0.62
N ILE A 53 -3.70 1.62 0.63
CA ILE A 53 -4.11 0.87 1.82
C ILE A 53 -5.26 1.63 2.47
N GLU A 54 -6.43 1.04 2.43
CA GLU A 54 -7.63 1.61 3.04
C GLU A 54 -7.58 1.45 4.56
N VAL A 55 -7.73 2.55 5.28
CA VAL A 55 -7.74 2.59 6.74
C VAL A 55 -8.80 3.55 7.24
N THR A 56 -9.38 3.25 8.40
CA THR A 56 -10.40 4.11 9.03
C THR A 56 -9.78 5.33 9.71
N ASP A 57 -8.55 5.22 10.19
CA ASP A 57 -7.77 6.27 10.85
C ASP A 57 -6.39 6.40 10.20
N ILE A 58 -6.24 7.40 9.33
CA ILE A 58 -5.01 7.64 8.56
C ILE A 58 -3.86 8.22 9.40
N ASP A 59 -4.15 8.93 10.50
CA ASP A 59 -3.11 9.46 11.38
C ASP A 59 -2.50 8.34 12.22
N HIS A 60 -3.34 7.47 12.79
CA HIS A 60 -2.87 6.28 13.50
C HIS A 60 -2.09 5.34 12.56
N ALA A 61 -2.60 5.10 11.36
CA ALA A 61 -1.92 4.27 10.38
C ALA A 61 -0.57 4.86 9.94
N ARG A 62 -0.46 6.19 9.77
CA ARG A 62 0.81 6.87 9.48
C ARG A 62 1.84 6.57 10.57
N ASP A 63 1.45 6.75 11.82
CA ASP A 63 2.36 6.58 12.95
C ASP A 63 2.80 5.10 13.05
N ARG A 64 1.88 4.16 12.82
CA ARG A 64 2.18 2.72 12.76
C ARG A 64 3.18 2.37 11.65
N ILE A 65 3.05 2.97 10.47
CA ILE A 65 4.02 2.77 9.36
C ILE A 65 5.42 3.26 9.76
N ILE A 66 5.50 4.42 10.42
CA ILE A 66 6.77 4.98 10.90
C ILE A 66 7.42 4.06 11.95
N GLU A 67 6.63 3.55 12.90
CA GLU A 67 7.11 2.60 13.92
C GLU A 67 7.66 1.30 13.31
N LEU A 68 7.05 0.84 12.21
CA LEU A 68 7.51 -0.34 11.47
C LEU A 68 8.79 -0.09 10.64
N GLY A 69 9.27 1.16 10.61
CA GLY A 69 10.47 1.57 9.90
C GLY A 69 10.23 2.10 8.49
N GLY A 70 8.98 2.43 8.16
CA GLY A 70 8.64 3.25 7.00
C GLY A 70 8.84 4.75 7.27
N SER A 71 8.44 5.59 6.34
CA SER A 71 8.55 7.05 6.46
C SER A 71 7.38 7.78 5.82
N TYR A 72 7.08 8.98 6.32
CA TYR A 72 6.14 9.89 5.68
C TYR A 72 6.81 10.60 4.50
N VAL A 73 6.11 10.69 3.37
CA VAL A 73 6.59 11.38 2.16
C VAL A 73 5.89 12.72 1.98
N ARG A 74 4.57 12.71 1.85
CA ARG A 74 3.76 13.93 1.62
C ARG A 74 2.27 13.66 1.81
N THR A 75 1.51 14.74 1.97
CA THR A 75 0.03 14.72 1.94
C THR A 75 -0.45 15.08 0.55
N ILE A 76 -1.45 14.35 0.06
CA ILE A 76 -2.22 14.72 -1.12
C ILE A 76 -3.58 15.20 -0.63
N GLN A 77 -3.98 16.42 -1.01
CA GLN A 77 -5.30 16.98 -0.72
C GLN A 77 -6.14 16.97 -2.00
N GLU A 78 -7.31 16.33 -1.93
CA GLU A 78 -8.33 16.40 -2.97
C GLU A 78 -9.27 17.58 -2.73
N LEU A 79 -9.81 18.16 -3.81
CA LEU A 79 -10.67 19.36 -3.77
C LEU A 79 -11.95 19.20 -2.92
N LYS A 80 -12.32 17.97 -2.54
CA LYS A 80 -13.54 17.64 -1.79
C LYS A 80 -13.33 17.38 -0.30
N GLY A 81 -12.13 17.61 0.23
CA GLY A 81 -11.82 17.41 1.65
C GLY A 81 -11.24 16.04 2.00
N ASP A 82 -11.18 15.11 1.04
CA ASP A 82 -10.38 13.89 1.19
C ASP A 82 -8.89 14.24 1.19
N HIS A 83 -8.14 13.66 2.12
CA HIS A 83 -6.69 13.75 2.13
C HIS A 83 -6.09 12.37 2.34
N HIS A 84 -5.04 12.09 1.59
CA HIS A 84 -4.29 10.84 1.66
C HIS A 84 -2.86 11.12 2.08
N TYR A 85 -2.26 10.19 2.80
CA TYR A 85 -0.83 10.23 3.10
C TYR A 85 -0.07 9.32 2.15
N VAL A 86 0.92 9.88 1.47
CA VAL A 86 1.94 9.08 0.79
C VAL A 86 3.00 8.74 1.84
N MET A 87 3.20 7.45 2.04
CA MET A 87 4.23 6.87 2.89
C MET A 87 5.24 6.15 2.02
N ALA A 88 6.37 5.74 2.60
CA ALA A 88 7.32 4.84 1.98
C ALA A 88 7.68 3.69 2.91
N ASP A 89 7.88 2.51 2.34
CA ASP A 89 8.42 1.35 3.04
C ASP A 89 9.93 1.51 3.36
N PRO A 90 10.57 0.56 4.07
CA PRO A 90 11.98 0.66 4.41
C PRO A 90 12.96 0.70 3.22
N GLU A 91 12.52 0.32 2.02
CA GLU A 91 13.31 0.40 0.78
C GLU A 91 12.94 1.65 -0.05
N GLY A 92 12.01 2.46 0.44
CA GLY A 92 11.58 3.69 -0.20
C GLY A 92 10.53 3.47 -1.30
N ASN A 93 9.87 2.32 -1.39
CA ASN A 93 8.73 2.16 -2.30
C ASN A 93 7.53 2.86 -1.68
N GLU A 94 6.82 3.66 -2.48
CA GLU A 94 5.71 4.45 -1.97
C GLU A 94 4.43 3.61 -1.83
N LEU A 95 3.61 3.97 -0.85
CA LEU A 95 2.23 3.52 -0.68
C LEU A 95 1.35 4.70 -0.27
N CYS A 96 0.03 4.63 -0.48
CA CYS A 96 -0.91 5.60 0.07
C CYS A 96 -1.67 4.99 1.26
N LEU A 97 -1.92 5.80 2.27
CA LEU A 97 -2.99 5.59 3.23
C LEU A 97 -4.20 6.40 2.78
N VAL A 98 -5.31 5.72 2.57
CA VAL A 98 -6.57 6.31 2.08
C VAL A 98 -7.70 5.98 3.05
N GLN A 99 -8.68 6.87 3.16
CA GLN A 99 -9.93 6.54 3.84
C GLN A 99 -10.90 5.91 2.83
N PRO A 100 -11.85 5.07 3.30
CA PRO A 100 -12.89 4.54 2.44
C PRO A 100 -13.61 5.67 1.72
N LEU A 101 -13.78 5.52 0.40
CA LEU A 101 -14.51 6.50 -0.38
C LEU A 101 -15.96 6.59 0.15
N PRO A 102 -16.46 7.78 0.50
CA PRO A 102 -17.85 7.93 0.92
C PRO A 102 -18.81 7.37 -0.15
N PRO A 103 -19.85 6.60 0.21
CA PRO A 103 -20.74 5.97 -0.76
C PRO A 103 -21.36 6.94 -1.76
N GLU A 104 -21.61 8.18 -1.35
CA GLU A 104 -22.15 9.25 -2.20
C GLU A 104 -21.15 9.78 -3.25
N LEU A 105 -19.85 9.51 -3.08
CA LEU A 105 -18.78 9.83 -4.02
C LEU A 105 -18.38 8.64 -4.89
N ALA A 106 -18.90 7.44 -4.61
CA ALA A 106 -18.63 6.24 -5.38
C ALA A 106 -19.06 6.41 -6.84
N ARG A 107 -18.09 6.32 -7.75
CA ARG A 107 -18.38 6.27 -9.19
C ARG A 107 -18.98 4.91 -9.54
N PRO A 108 -19.84 4.83 -10.57
CA PRO A 108 -20.31 3.56 -11.11
C PRO A 108 -19.13 2.64 -11.39
N ARG A 109 -19.32 1.32 -11.19
CA ARG A 109 -18.24 0.39 -11.49
C ARG A 109 -17.91 0.48 -12.96
N TRP A 110 -16.64 0.28 -13.28
CA TRP A 110 -16.21 0.17 -14.67
C TRP A 110 -17.04 -0.91 -15.38
N GLY A 111 -17.77 -0.52 -16.44
CA GLY A 111 -18.69 -1.40 -17.17
C GLY A 111 -20.18 -1.17 -16.87
N ASP A 112 -20.54 -0.43 -15.81
CA ASP A 112 -21.94 -0.06 -15.52
C ASP A 112 -22.42 1.16 -16.31
N GLN A 113 -21.52 1.83 -17.04
CA GLN A 113 -21.88 2.93 -17.95
C GLN A 113 -22.26 2.34 -19.31
N ALA A 114 -23.52 2.54 -19.71
CA ALA A 114 -23.98 2.23 -21.06
C ALA A 114 -23.13 3.00 -22.09
N ILE A 115 -22.64 2.28 -23.10
CA ILE A 115 -21.92 2.82 -24.27
C ILE A 115 -22.85 3.77 -25.04
#